data_AF-A0AAW2KW35-F1
#
_entry.id   AF-A0AAW2KW35-F1
#
_cell.length_a   1.000
_cell.length_b   1.000
_cell.length_c   1.000
_cell.angle_alpha   90.00
_cell.angle_beta   90.00
_cell.angle_gamma   90.00
#
_symmetry.space_group_name_H-M   'P 1'
#
loop_
_entity.id
_entity.type
_entity.pdbx_description
1 polymer ?
#
loop_
_entity_poly.entity_id
_entity_poly.type
_entity_poly.pdbx_seq_one_letter_code
_entity_poly.pdbx_strand_id
1 'polypeptide(L)'
;MVVRSLDVNKDPFHPPARNDEILGPEVPYLSAIGALMYLDNNTRPDIAFSVNLLARYSSIPTKRHWNGVKHILRYLRGTSDMGLYFERHEDAKATNLVGYSDAGYLSDPHKAISQSGYVFMYGGTVIYGVQPNRLW
;
A
#
# COMPACT_ATOMS: atom_id res chain seq x y z
N MET A 1 -10.64 3.04 -8.34
CA MET A 1 -11.89 2.57 -7.71
C MET A 1 -11.55 1.38 -6.82
N VAL A 2 -11.73 1.50 -5.50
CA VAL A 2 -11.48 0.38 -4.57
C VAL A 2 -12.66 -0.58 -4.70
N VAL A 3 -12.44 -1.77 -5.24
CA VAL A 3 -13.47 -2.82 -5.29
C VAL A 3 -13.58 -3.39 -3.88
N ARG A 4 -14.71 -3.11 -3.21
CA ARG A 4 -15.02 -3.67 -1.89
C ARG A 4 -15.77 -4.98 -2.03
N SER A 5 -15.51 -5.89 -1.10
CA SER A 5 -16.40 -7.01 -0.86
C SER A 5 -17.77 -6.44 -0.45
N LEU A 6 -18.84 -6.86 -1.14
CA LEU A 6 -20.22 -6.57 -0.73
C LEU A 6 -20.55 -7.18 0.64
N ASP A 7 -19.83 -8.25 1.02
CA ASP A 7 -19.89 -8.86 2.34
C ASP A 7 -18.96 -8.11 3.31
N VAL A 8 -19.56 -7.27 4.16
CA VAL A 8 -18.90 -6.41 5.17
C VAL A 8 -18.05 -7.25 6.14
N ASN A 9 -18.47 -8.48 6.44
CA ASN A 9 -17.75 -9.36 7.36
C ASN A 9 -16.51 -9.99 6.74
N LYS A 10 -16.40 -9.98 5.41
CA LYS A 10 -15.24 -10.48 4.67
C LYS A 10 -14.32 -9.38 4.17
N ASP A 11 -14.71 -8.11 4.29
CA ASP A 11 -13.84 -6.99 3.92
C ASP A 11 -12.60 -6.97 4.85
N PRO A 12 -11.39 -7.31 4.36
CA PRO A 12 -10.20 -7.32 5.20
C PRO A 12 -9.81 -5.91 5.69
N PHE A 13 -10.46 -4.88 5.15
CA PHE A 13 -10.21 -3.47 5.42
C PHE A 13 -11.31 -2.81 6.25
N HIS A 14 -12.29 -3.58 6.76
CA HIS A 14 -13.30 -3.06 7.67
C HIS A 14 -12.67 -2.49 8.95
N PRO A 15 -13.16 -1.36 9.52
CA PRO A 15 -12.65 -0.84 10.78
C PRO A 15 -12.86 -1.87 11.89
N PRO A 16 -12.00 -1.87 12.93
CA PRO A 16 -12.15 -2.82 14.03
C PRO A 16 -13.53 -2.70 14.67
N ALA A 17 -14.29 -3.78 14.68
CA ALA A 17 -15.58 -3.89 15.34
C ALA A 17 -15.38 -4.26 16.83
N ARG A 18 -16.39 -3.97 17.66
CA ARG A 18 -16.33 -4.18 19.12
C ARG A 18 -16.06 -5.64 19.54
N ASN A 19 -16.32 -6.60 18.65
CA ASN A 19 -16.15 -8.03 18.87
C ASN A 19 -14.90 -8.62 18.16
N ASP A 20 -14.09 -7.80 17.50
CA ASP A 20 -12.91 -8.31 16.79
C ASP A 20 -11.81 -8.71 17.78
N GLU A 21 -11.19 -9.86 17.49
CA GLU A 21 -10.05 -10.38 18.25
C GLU A 21 -8.82 -9.48 17.99
N ILE A 22 -8.51 -8.62 18.97
CA ILE A 22 -7.31 -7.78 18.98
C ILE A 22 -6.10 -8.68 19.16
N LEU A 23 -5.06 -8.45 18.37
CA LEU A 23 -3.81 -9.17 18.49
C LEU A 23 -2.98 -8.60 19.62
N GLY A 24 -2.40 -9.48 20.42
CA GLY A 24 -1.48 -9.07 21.48
C GLY A 24 -0.07 -8.77 20.93
N PRO A 25 0.83 -8.35 21.82
CA PRO A 25 2.20 -7.96 21.47
C PRO A 25 3.06 -9.13 20.94
N GLU A 26 2.60 -10.38 21.09
CA GLU A 26 3.26 -11.58 20.56
C GLU A 26 3.30 -11.62 19.03
N VAL A 27 2.40 -10.90 18.36
CA VAL A 27 2.37 -10.84 16.89
C VAL A 27 3.18 -9.64 16.42
N PRO A 28 4.24 -9.81 15.60
CA PRO A 28 5.12 -8.73 15.16
C PRO A 28 4.49 -7.90 14.02
N TYR A 29 3.30 -7.33 14.26
CA TYR A 29 2.53 -6.62 13.24
C TYR A 29 3.27 -5.38 12.71
N LEU A 30 3.74 -4.51 13.61
CA LEU A 30 4.48 -3.29 13.26
C LEU A 30 5.77 -3.58 12.50
N SER A 31 6.51 -4.61 12.93
CA SER A 31 7.73 -5.03 12.25
C SER A 31 7.44 -5.53 10.82
N ALA A 32 6.38 -6.33 10.65
CA ALA A 32 5.96 -6.80 9.33
C ALA A 32 5.53 -5.64 8.42
N ILE A 33 4.75 -4.68 8.95
CA ILE A 33 4.36 -3.48 8.19
C ILE A 33 5.59 -2.67 7.77
N GLY A 34 6.55 -2.44 8.68
CA GLY A 34 7.78 -1.72 8.35
C GLY A 34 8.59 -2.39 7.24
N ALA A 35 8.72 -3.72 7.28
CA ALA A 35 9.38 -4.49 6.22
C ALA A 35 8.63 -4.39 4.88
N LEU A 36 7.30 -4.44 4.90
CA LEU A 36 6.48 -4.29 3.70
C LEU A 36 6.53 -2.87 3.11
N MET A 37 6.56 -1.84 3.97
CA MET A 37 6.75 -0.45 3.55
C MET A 37 8.12 -0.22 2.92
N TYR A 38 9.15 -0.96 3.34
CA TYR A 38 10.43 -0.90 2.66
C TYR A 38 10.33 -1.47 1.23
N LEU A 39 9.67 -2.63 1.08
CA LEU A 39 9.51 -3.25 -0.23
C LEU A 39 8.67 -2.40 -1.18
N ASP A 40 7.57 -1.82 -0.70
CA ASP A 40 6.68 -1.02 -1.54
C ASP A 40 7.43 0.18 -2.12
N ASN A 41 7.97 1.06 -1.29
CA ASN A 41 8.59 2.31 -1.69
C ASN A 41 9.79 2.14 -2.63
N ASN A 42 10.45 0.98 -2.63
CA ASN A 42 11.66 0.76 -3.42
C ASN A 42 11.45 -0.11 -4.66
N THR A 43 10.72 -1.22 -4.53
CA THR A 43 10.74 -2.28 -5.57
C THR A 43 9.37 -2.78 -5.97
N ARG A 44 8.34 -2.57 -5.16
CA ARG A 44 7.02 -3.21 -5.29
C ARG A 44 5.86 -2.20 -5.17
N PRO A 45 5.69 -1.29 -6.15
CA PRO A 45 4.55 -0.38 -6.21
C PRO A 45 3.18 -1.05 -6.12
N ASP A 46 3.09 -2.27 -6.63
CA ASP A 46 1.87 -3.06 -6.72
C ASP A 46 1.26 -3.38 -5.35
N ILE A 47 2.06 -3.48 -4.28
CA ILE A 47 1.55 -3.74 -2.92
C ILE A 47 1.26 -2.46 -2.12
N ALA A 48 1.66 -1.28 -2.62
CA ALA A 48 1.70 -0.04 -1.85
C ALA A 48 0.33 0.34 -1.26
N PHE A 49 -0.74 0.17 -2.02
CA PHE A 49 -2.09 0.47 -1.54
C PHE A 49 -2.47 -0.41 -0.33
N SER A 50 -2.23 -1.72 -0.44
CA SER A 50 -2.58 -2.70 0.59
C SER A 50 -1.78 -2.48 1.87
N VAL A 51 -0.49 -2.19 1.74
CA VAL A 51 0.40 -1.89 2.89
C VAL A 51 -0.01 -0.59 3.58
N ASN A 52 -0.21 0.50 2.82
CA ASN A 52 -0.63 1.78 3.38
C ASN A 52 -1.98 1.71 4.10
N LEU A 53 -2.89 0.86 3.63
CA LEU A 53 -4.17 0.65 4.28
C LEU A 53 -4.03 -0.11 5.61
N LEU A 54 -3.26 -1.21 5.62
CA LEU A 54 -3.01 -2.01 6.82
C LEU A 54 -2.17 -1.24 7.87
N ALA A 55 -1.27 -0.36 7.45
CA ALA A 55 -0.45 0.47 8.33
C ALA A 55 -1.30 1.40 9.21
N ARG A 56 -2.52 1.77 8.79
CA ARG A 56 -3.44 2.64 9.55
C ARG A 56 -3.95 2.00 10.84
N TYR A 57 -3.92 0.67 10.92
CA TYR A 57 -4.41 -0.11 12.07
C TYR A 57 -3.26 -0.63 12.95
N SER A 58 -2.07 -0.05 12.81
CA SER A 58 -0.86 -0.46 13.53
C SER A 58 -0.92 -0.28 15.05
N SER A 59 -1.78 0.61 15.55
CA SER A 59 -1.98 0.83 16.99
C SER A 59 -2.82 -0.25 17.66
N ILE A 60 -3.84 -0.78 16.96
CA ILE A 60 -4.76 -1.80 17.46
C ILE A 60 -5.03 -2.81 16.34
N PRO A 61 -4.06 -3.68 16.01
CA PRO A 61 -4.23 -4.65 14.95
C PRO A 61 -5.18 -5.77 15.38
N THR A 62 -6.01 -6.25 14.46
CA THR A 62 -6.92 -7.38 14.67
C THR A 62 -6.44 -8.57 13.87
N LYS A 63 -6.96 -9.77 14.19
CA LYS A 63 -6.68 -11.00 13.43
C LYS A 63 -6.97 -10.86 11.93
N ARG A 64 -7.98 -10.06 11.55
CA ARG A 64 -8.31 -9.74 10.15
C ARG A 64 -7.17 -8.98 9.47
N HIS A 65 -6.64 -7.94 10.13
CA HIS A 65 -5.50 -7.17 9.61
C HIS A 65 -4.25 -8.06 9.43
N TRP A 66 -3.99 -8.97 10.37
CA TRP A 66 -2.88 -9.92 10.24
C TRP A 66 -3.06 -10.93 9.12
N ASN A 67 -4.28 -11.38 8.86
CA ASN A 67 -4.58 -12.20 7.68
C ASN A 67 -4.31 -11.43 6.38
N GLY A 68 -4.58 -10.13 6.36
CA GLY A 68 -4.20 -9.22 5.27
C GLY A 68 -2.68 -9.15 5.06
N VAL A 69 -1.91 -8.94 6.13
CA VAL A 69 -0.43 -8.96 6.07
C VAL A 69 0.09 -10.29 5.53
N LYS A 70 -0.43 -11.42 6.03
CA LYS A 70 -0.07 -12.75 5.51
C LYS A 70 -0.44 -12.93 4.04
N HIS A 71 -1.52 -12.32 3.58
CA HIS A 71 -1.91 -12.36 2.18
C HIS A 71 -0.88 -11.64 1.29
N ILE A 72 -0.43 -10.45 1.70
CA ILE A 72 0.64 -9.72 1.00
C ILE A 72 1.92 -10.57 0.97
N LEU A 73 2.32 -11.17 2.09
CA LEU A 73 3.52 -12.02 2.15
C LEU A 73 3.42 -13.25 1.23
N ARG A 74 2.25 -13.88 1.14
CA ARG A 74 2.01 -14.99 0.19
C ARG A 74 2.09 -14.52 -1.26
N TYR A 75 1.52 -13.36 -1.56
CA TYR A 75 1.60 -12.75 -2.89
C TYR A 75 3.05 -12.44 -3.27
N LEU A 76 3.82 -11.82 -2.37
CA LEU A 76 5.25 -11.55 -2.58
C LEU A 76 6.06 -12.83 -2.81
N ARG A 77 5.77 -13.90 -2.07
CA ARG A 77 6.43 -15.20 -2.26
C ARG A 77 6.15 -15.79 -3.65
N GLY A 78 4.94 -15.63 -4.17
CA GLY A 78 4.58 -16.10 -5.50
C GLY A 78 5.06 -15.21 -6.65
N THR A 79 5.62 -14.05 -6.32
CA THR A 79 6.03 -13.01 -7.28
C THR A 79 7.43 -12.49 -6.96
N SER A 80 8.29 -13.34 -6.40
CA SER A 80 9.61 -12.95 -5.91
C SER A 80 10.58 -12.51 -7.02
N ASP A 81 10.28 -12.90 -8.25
CA ASP A 81 10.98 -12.56 -9.49
C ASP A 81 10.55 -11.22 -10.09
N MET A 82 9.46 -10.62 -9.60
CA MET A 82 8.96 -9.32 -10.06
C MET A 82 9.49 -8.17 -9.21
N GLY A 83 9.93 -7.10 -9.88
CA GLY A 83 10.37 -5.85 -9.27
C GLY A 83 10.59 -4.76 -10.32
N LEU A 84 10.95 -3.56 -9.86
CA LEU A 84 11.32 -2.45 -10.76
C LEU A 84 12.67 -2.71 -11.43
N TYR A 85 12.72 -2.54 -12.75
CA TYR A 85 13.92 -2.69 -13.56
C TYR A 85 14.21 -1.40 -14.33
N PHE A 86 15.22 -0.65 -13.88
CA PHE A 86 15.67 0.54 -14.56
C PHE A 86 16.66 0.16 -15.67
N GLU A 87 16.20 0.22 -16.91
CA GLU A 87 17.06 0.03 -18.07
C GLU A 87 17.94 1.25 -18.30
N ARG A 88 19.23 1.01 -18.58
CA ARG A 88 20.12 2.08 -19.02
C ARG A 88 19.86 2.37 -20.49
N HIS A 89 19.20 3.47 -20.77
CA HIS A 89 19.07 3.97 -22.15
C HIS A 89 20.26 4.85 -22.53
N GLU A 90 20.80 4.64 -23.73
CA GLU A 90 21.85 5.49 -24.31
C GLU A 90 21.27 6.82 -24.83
N ASP A 91 19.99 6.84 -25.17
CA ASP A 91 19.28 8.04 -25.60
C ASP A 91 18.90 8.93 -24.42
N ALA A 92 19.51 10.12 -24.33
CA ALA A 92 19.22 11.11 -23.29
C ALA A 92 17.73 11.55 -23.24
N LYS A 93 17.00 11.43 -24.36
CA LYS A 93 15.55 11.71 -24.41
C LYS A 93 14.71 10.61 -23.74
N ALA A 94 15.18 9.36 -23.73
CA ALA A 94 14.51 8.24 -23.06
C ALA A 94 14.68 8.29 -21.53
N THR A 95 15.65 9.07 -21.03
CA THR A 95 15.88 9.33 -19.61
C THR A 95 15.23 10.62 -19.10
N ASN A 96 14.27 11.19 -19.82
CA ASN A 96 13.53 12.35 -19.32
C ASN A 96 12.62 11.95 -18.16
N LEU A 97 12.70 12.69 -17.05
CA LEU A 97 11.81 12.52 -15.91
C LEU A 97 10.45 13.17 -16.23
N VAL A 98 9.38 12.38 -16.33
CA VAL A 98 8.03 12.87 -16.56
C VAL A 98 7.17 12.60 -15.33
N GLY A 99 6.58 13.65 -14.77
CA GLY A 99 5.74 13.55 -13.58
C GLY A 99 4.25 13.68 -13.90
N TYR A 100 3.45 12.84 -13.23
CA TYR A 100 2.00 12.90 -13.19
C TYR A 100 1.58 13.03 -11.73
N SER A 101 0.55 13.83 -11.46
CA SER A 101 -0.08 13.90 -10.15
C SER A 101 -1.59 13.78 -10.29
N ASP A 102 -2.18 13.13 -9.30
CA ASP A 102 -3.63 12.99 -9.19
C ASP A 102 -4.06 13.15 -7.74
N ALA A 103 -5.29 13.58 -7.52
CA ALA A 103 -5.88 13.69 -6.20
C ALA A 103 -7.29 13.11 -6.20
N GLY A 104 -7.50 12.08 -5.38
CA GLY A 104 -8.81 11.47 -5.18
C GLY A 104 -9.54 12.09 -4.01
N TYR A 105 -10.66 12.76 -4.28
CA TYR A 105 -11.58 13.26 -3.24
C TYR A 105 -12.29 12.10 -2.53
N LEU A 106 -12.38 12.15 -1.19
CA LEU A 106 -13.00 11.11 -0.34
C LEU A 106 -12.51 9.68 -0.64
N SER A 107 -11.26 9.55 -1.06
CA SER A 107 -10.66 8.28 -1.46
C SER A 107 -10.48 7.32 -0.27
N ASP A 108 -10.45 7.82 0.96
CA ASP A 108 -10.62 7.01 2.16
C ASP A 108 -12.12 6.74 2.44
N PRO A 109 -12.60 5.51 2.24
CA PRO A 109 -14.00 5.15 2.44
C PRO A 109 -14.47 5.08 3.90
N HIS A 110 -13.56 5.18 4.88
CA HIS A 110 -13.90 5.15 6.30
C HIS A 110 -13.83 6.52 6.95
N LYS A 111 -12.87 7.34 6.53
CA LYS A 111 -12.65 8.68 7.11
C LYS A 111 -12.98 9.81 6.15
N ALA A 112 -13.37 9.50 4.91
CA ALA A 112 -13.66 10.51 3.89
C ALA A 112 -12.46 11.46 3.67
N ILE A 113 -11.25 10.96 3.87
CA ILE A 113 -9.99 11.71 3.69
C ILE A 113 -9.57 11.62 2.23
N SER A 114 -9.21 12.77 1.65
CA SER A 114 -8.62 12.85 0.32
C SER A 114 -7.18 12.32 0.32
N GLN A 115 -6.78 11.70 -0.78
CA GLN A 115 -5.42 11.23 -1.00
C GLN A 115 -4.88 11.85 -2.27
N SER A 116 -3.66 12.36 -2.20
CA SER A 116 -2.89 12.78 -3.37
C SER A 116 -1.89 11.69 -3.72
N GLY A 117 -1.74 11.41 -5.00
CA GLY A 117 -0.73 10.50 -5.52
C GLY A 117 0.13 11.21 -6.56
N TYR A 118 1.37 10.78 -6.68
CA TYR A 118 2.25 11.19 -7.77
C TYR A 118 2.96 9.98 -8.34
N VAL A 119 3.25 10.07 -9.63
CA VAL A 119 3.97 9.07 -10.40
C VAL A 119 4.95 9.78 -11.30
N PHE A 120 6.23 9.51 -11.13
CA PHE A 120 7.30 9.93 -12.02
C PHE A 120 7.77 8.73 -12.84
N MET A 121 7.89 8.94 -14.15
CA MET A 121 8.46 7.97 -15.07
C MET A 121 9.89 8.37 -15.41
N TYR A 122 10.82 7.45 -15.27
CA TYR A 122 12.23 7.64 -15.63
C TYR A 122 12.76 6.37 -16.29
N GLY A 123 13.26 6.49 -17.53
CA GLY A 123 13.82 5.35 -18.28
C GLY A 123 12.84 4.18 -18.38
N GLY A 124 11.57 4.46 -18.72
CA GLY A 124 10.51 3.46 -18.80
C GLY A 124 10.03 2.87 -17.46
N THR A 125 10.63 3.27 -16.34
CA THR A 125 10.35 2.73 -15.00
C THR A 125 9.67 3.77 -14.12
N VAL A 126 8.96 3.30 -13.10
CA VAL A 126 8.13 4.12 -12.24
C VAL A 126 8.80 4.44 -10.90
N ILE A 127 8.68 5.69 -10.48
CA ILE A 127 8.91 6.20 -9.12
C ILE A 127 7.56 6.76 -8.67
N TYR A 128 7.07 6.39 -7.50
CA TYR A 128 5.71 6.76 -7.11
C TYR A 128 5.64 7.12 -5.63
N GLY A 129 4.56 7.79 -5.25
CA GLY A 129 4.24 8.04 -3.87
C GLY A 129 2.77 8.36 -3.69
N VAL A 130 2.23 7.99 -2.53
CA VAL A 130 0.86 8.29 -2.15
C VAL A 130 0.89 8.98 -0.80
N GLN A 131 0.33 10.18 -0.74
CA GLN A 131 0.27 10.99 0.46
C GLN A 131 -1.20 11.18 0.87
N PRO A 132 -1.57 10.76 2.10
CA PRO A 132 -2.85 11.18 2.68
C PRO A 132 -2.81 12.69 2.90
N ASN A 133 -3.82 13.42 2.42
CA ASN A 133 -3.97 14.83 2.73
C ASN A 133 -4.53 14.95 4.15
N ARG A 134 -3.65 14.82 5.15
CA ARG A 134 -3.96 15.28 6.51
C ARG A 134 -3.82 16.79 6.52
N LEU A 135 -4.93 17.48 6.75
CA LEU A 135 -4.92 18.88 7.19
C LEU A 135 -4.46 18.88 8.66
N TRP A 136 -3.15 18.85 8.89
CA TRP A 136 -2.48 19.38 10.07
C TRP A 136 -0.98 19.41 9.85
#